data_AF-A0A5B7CF96-F1
#
_entry.id   AF-A0A5B7CF96-F1
#
_cell.length_a   1.000
_cell.length_b   1.000
_cell.length_c   1.000
_cell.angle_alpha   90.00
_cell.angle_beta   90.00
_cell.angle_gamma   90.00
#
_symmetry.space_group_name_H-M   'P 1'
#
loop_
_entity.id
_entity.type
_entity.pdbx_description
1 polymer ?
#
loop_
_entity_poly.entity_id
_entity_poly.type
_entity_poly.pdbx_seq_one_letter_code
_entity_poly.pdbx_strand_id
1 'polypeptide(L)'
;LQDCPANQTCKGYAGKRFSASMNNLSFVRPSMSILETHYRNLTTTSSYSSDFPEKPPNAFDYTGVNPLTENMNTEFGTKLLVVPYGTKLEIVLQDTSFLNVENHPIHVHGHNFFVVGRGFGNFDAAKDPKHYNVVDPPERNTVAVPMGGWAAIRINADN
;
A
#
# COMPACT_ATOMS: atom_id res chain seq x y z
N LEU A 1 1.78 -13.66 -0.67
CA LEU A 1 2.61 -14.88 -0.75
C LEU A 1 3.29 -14.91 -2.11
N GLN A 2 4.30 -15.73 -2.33
CA GLN A 2 4.89 -15.93 -3.65
C GLN A 2 5.16 -17.41 -3.90
N ASP A 3 4.89 -17.89 -5.10
CA ASP A 3 5.26 -19.24 -5.51
C ASP A 3 6.74 -19.52 -5.27
N CYS A 4 7.01 -20.74 -4.80
CA CYS A 4 8.38 -21.17 -4.60
C CYS A 4 9.05 -21.34 -5.98
N PRO A 5 10.27 -20.81 -6.19
CA PRO A 5 11.00 -21.06 -7.43
C PRO A 5 11.15 -22.55 -7.70
N ALA A 6 11.20 -22.91 -8.98
CA ALA A 6 11.46 -24.27 -9.40
C ALA A 6 12.74 -24.82 -8.74
N ASN A 7 12.71 -26.08 -8.34
CA ASN A 7 13.80 -26.80 -7.68
C ASN A 7 14.24 -26.23 -6.32
N GLN A 8 13.35 -25.49 -5.64
CA GLN A 8 13.58 -25.03 -4.27
C GLN A 8 12.44 -25.48 -3.35
N THR A 9 12.77 -25.65 -2.07
CA THR A 9 11.77 -25.95 -1.03
C THR A 9 11.54 -24.71 -0.20
N CYS A 10 10.29 -24.24 -0.14
CA CYS A 10 9.90 -23.10 0.69
C CYS A 10 9.14 -23.57 1.92
N LYS A 11 9.35 -22.87 3.04
CA LYS A 11 8.79 -23.24 4.35
C LYS A 11 7.57 -22.41 4.76
N GLY A 12 7.13 -21.48 3.91
CA GLY A 12 5.95 -20.66 4.20
C GLY A 12 4.65 -21.44 4.00
N TYR A 13 3.53 -20.75 4.24
CA TYR A 13 2.19 -21.33 4.10
C TYR A 13 2.00 -21.98 2.73
N ALA A 14 1.44 -23.20 2.70
CA ALA A 14 1.24 -24.01 1.49
C ALA A 14 2.50 -24.18 0.62
N GLY A 15 3.70 -24.21 1.22
CA GLY A 15 4.96 -24.37 0.49
C GLY A 15 5.37 -23.14 -0.34
N LYS A 16 4.80 -21.97 -0.04
CA LYS A 16 5.11 -20.68 -0.70
C LYS A 16 6.14 -19.87 0.12
N ARG A 17 6.58 -18.73 -0.43
CA ARG A 17 7.37 -17.72 0.27
C ARG A 17 6.48 -16.61 0.81
N PHE A 18 6.86 -16.05 1.94
CA PHE A 18 6.21 -14.84 2.45
C PHE A 18 6.69 -13.62 1.66
N SER A 19 5.74 -12.76 1.33
CA SER A 19 5.92 -11.46 0.69
C SER A 19 4.77 -10.56 1.17
N ALA A 20 4.98 -9.25 1.11
CA ALA A 20 3.97 -8.24 1.39
C ALA A 20 3.94 -7.24 0.24
N SER A 21 2.79 -6.63 0.00
CA SER A 21 2.60 -5.72 -1.13
C SER A 21 1.60 -4.61 -0.81
N MET A 22 1.69 -3.52 -1.57
CA MET A 22 0.64 -2.51 -1.66
C MET A 22 0.15 -2.49 -3.11
N ASN A 23 -1.16 -2.51 -3.34
CA ASN A 23 -1.75 -2.62 -4.69
C ASN A 23 -1.13 -3.75 -5.54
N ASN A 24 -0.90 -4.91 -4.91
CA ASN A 24 -0.27 -6.08 -5.51
C ASN A 24 1.18 -5.90 -6.02
N LEU A 25 1.88 -4.86 -5.53
CA LEU A 25 3.30 -4.62 -5.80
C LEU A 25 4.14 -4.80 -4.52
N SER A 26 5.04 -5.77 -4.55
CA SER A 26 6.05 -5.99 -3.52
C SER A 26 7.30 -5.17 -3.84
N PHE A 27 7.54 -4.16 -3.02
CA PHE A 27 8.66 -3.25 -3.20
C PHE A 27 10.01 -3.98 -3.14
N VAL A 28 10.83 -3.79 -4.17
CA VAL A 28 12.23 -4.24 -4.19
C VAL A 28 13.12 -3.03 -3.97
N ARG A 29 14.02 -3.08 -2.98
CA ARG A 29 14.95 -1.98 -2.75
C ARG A 29 15.97 -1.91 -3.91
N PRO A 30 16.11 -0.77 -4.60
CA PRO A 30 17.15 -0.61 -5.62
C PRO A 30 18.55 -0.58 -4.99
N SER A 31 19.57 -0.90 -5.78
CA SER A 31 20.98 -0.88 -5.33
C SER A 31 21.52 0.54 -5.12
N MET A 32 21.00 1.52 -5.84
CA MET A 32 21.25 2.95 -5.66
C MET A 32 20.05 3.62 -4.99
N SER A 33 20.30 4.64 -4.17
CA SER A 33 19.24 5.41 -3.52
C SER A 33 18.30 6.05 -4.54
N ILE A 34 16.97 5.94 -4.31
CA ILE A 34 15.95 6.58 -5.16
C ILE A 34 16.21 8.09 -5.25
N LEU A 35 16.54 8.73 -4.12
CA LEU A 35 16.83 10.16 -4.06
C LEU A 35 18.10 10.52 -4.85
N GLU A 36 19.16 9.73 -4.73
CA GLU A 36 20.40 9.96 -5.48
C GLU A 36 20.18 9.84 -6.98
N THR A 37 19.48 8.77 -7.41
CA THR A 37 19.12 8.56 -8.82
C THR A 37 18.29 9.72 -9.36
N HIS A 38 17.28 10.17 -8.60
CA HIS A 38 16.43 11.29 -8.98
C HIS A 38 17.26 12.57 -9.15
N TYR A 39 18.06 12.91 -8.14
CA TYR A 39 18.87 14.13 -8.12
C TYR A 39 19.93 14.18 -9.24
N ARG A 40 20.51 13.02 -9.58
CA ARG A 40 21.50 12.90 -10.66
C ARG A 40 20.88 12.65 -12.04
N ASN A 41 19.55 12.62 -12.14
CA ASN A 41 18.82 12.31 -13.37
C ASN A 41 19.27 11.01 -14.06
N LEU A 42 19.50 9.96 -13.26
CA LEU A 42 19.98 8.64 -13.73
C LEU A 42 18.84 7.68 -14.11
N THR A 43 17.68 8.24 -14.47
CA THR A 43 16.41 7.50 -14.63
C THR A 43 16.45 6.44 -15.72
N THR A 44 17.25 6.64 -16.77
CA THR A 44 17.45 5.67 -17.87
C THR A 44 18.31 4.47 -17.49
N THR A 45 19.07 4.57 -16.40
CA THR A 45 19.94 3.50 -15.88
C THR A 45 19.40 2.85 -14.62
N SER A 46 18.33 3.40 -14.05
CA SER A 46 17.78 2.96 -12.77
C SER A 46 16.66 1.94 -12.93
N SER A 47 16.60 0.99 -12.00
CA SER A 47 15.63 -0.09 -11.95
C SER A 47 14.26 0.31 -11.36
N TYR A 48 13.85 1.57 -11.47
CA TYR A 48 12.56 2.05 -10.96
C TYR A 48 11.76 2.84 -11.98
N SER A 49 10.44 2.87 -11.80
CA SER A 49 9.49 3.60 -12.64
C SER A 49 8.53 4.44 -11.79
N SER A 50 7.92 5.46 -12.40
CA SER A 50 7.01 6.41 -11.75
C SER A 50 5.53 6.06 -11.93
N ASP A 51 5.23 4.78 -12.10
CA ASP A 51 3.91 4.25 -12.45
C ASP A 51 3.32 3.37 -11.33
N PHE A 52 3.55 3.74 -10.07
CA PHE A 52 2.85 3.06 -8.97
C PHE A 52 1.34 3.29 -9.13
N PRO A 53 0.52 2.22 -9.15
CA PRO A 53 -0.90 2.33 -9.42
C PRO A 53 -1.62 2.95 -8.21
N GLU A 54 -2.48 3.93 -8.46
CA GLU A 54 -3.29 4.59 -7.42
C GLU A 54 -4.38 3.67 -6.83
N LYS A 55 -4.69 2.56 -7.52
CA LYS A 55 -5.70 1.57 -7.12
C LYS A 55 -5.15 0.15 -7.28
N PRO A 56 -5.66 -0.83 -6.54
CA PRO A 56 -5.32 -2.22 -6.80
C PRO A 56 -5.69 -2.61 -8.24
N PRO A 57 -4.86 -3.40 -8.95
CA PRO A 57 -5.10 -3.76 -10.35
C PRO A 57 -6.44 -4.47 -10.59
N ASN A 58 -6.89 -5.25 -9.61
CA ASN A 58 -8.18 -5.93 -9.63
C ASN A 58 -8.94 -5.60 -8.34
N ALA A 59 -10.22 -5.23 -8.48
CA ALA A 59 -11.11 -5.07 -7.36
C ALA A 59 -11.76 -6.41 -6.98
N PHE A 60 -11.88 -6.67 -5.70
CA PHE A 60 -12.49 -7.87 -5.14
C PHE A 60 -13.00 -7.56 -3.72
N ASP A 61 -13.65 -8.53 -3.08
CA ASP A 61 -14.04 -8.41 -1.67
C ASP A 61 -12.81 -8.52 -0.77
N TYR A 62 -12.12 -7.39 -0.55
CA TYR A 62 -10.80 -7.34 0.11
C TYR A 62 -10.75 -8.05 1.46
N THR A 63 -11.84 -7.95 2.24
CA THR A 63 -11.93 -8.46 3.61
C THR A 63 -12.68 -9.79 3.73
N GLY A 64 -13.31 -10.26 2.64
CA GLY A 64 -14.04 -11.52 2.57
C GLY A 64 -13.36 -12.62 1.75
N VAL A 65 -12.13 -12.39 1.27
CA VAL A 65 -11.38 -13.37 0.46
C VAL A 65 -11.06 -14.63 1.25
N ASN A 66 -11.21 -15.79 0.59
CA ASN A 66 -10.56 -17.02 1.02
C ASN A 66 -9.14 -17.08 0.41
N PRO A 67 -8.07 -17.07 1.24
CA PRO A 67 -6.69 -17.19 0.79
C PRO A 67 -6.48 -18.28 -0.27
N LEU A 68 -7.12 -19.44 -0.09
CA LEU A 68 -6.88 -20.63 -0.90
C LEU A 68 -7.46 -20.56 -2.31
N THR A 69 -8.36 -19.61 -2.59
CA THR A 69 -9.02 -19.49 -3.89
C THR A 69 -8.42 -18.42 -4.79
N GLU A 70 -7.56 -17.55 -4.24
CA GLU A 70 -7.02 -16.41 -4.97
C GLU A 70 -5.55 -16.56 -5.36
N ASN A 71 -5.18 -15.92 -6.46
CA ASN A 71 -3.78 -15.78 -6.84
C ASN A 71 -3.09 -14.80 -5.88
N MET A 72 -2.41 -15.35 -4.87
CA MET A 72 -1.68 -14.55 -3.89
C MET A 72 -0.32 -14.01 -4.38
N ASN A 73 0.07 -14.28 -5.63
CA ASN A 73 1.34 -13.80 -6.19
C ASN A 73 1.28 -12.31 -6.48
N THR A 74 2.34 -11.62 -6.06
CA THR A 74 2.53 -10.19 -6.26
C THR A 74 3.57 -9.94 -7.34
N GLU A 75 3.48 -8.80 -8.00
CA GLU A 75 4.55 -8.32 -8.85
C GLU A 75 5.66 -7.69 -8.00
N PHE A 76 6.92 -7.92 -8.40
CA PHE A 76 8.08 -7.35 -7.71
C PHE A 76 8.64 -6.19 -8.52
N GLY A 77 8.91 -5.07 -7.86
CA GLY A 77 9.52 -3.93 -8.53
C GLY A 77 9.70 -2.73 -7.63
N THR A 78 10.35 -1.71 -8.19
CA THR A 78 10.48 -0.39 -7.56
C THR A 78 9.59 0.58 -8.33
N LYS A 79 8.38 0.83 -7.83
CA LYS A 79 7.44 1.76 -8.46
C LYS A 79 7.14 2.91 -7.52
N LEU A 80 7.17 4.13 -8.03
CA LEU A 80 6.96 5.35 -7.28
C LEU A 80 5.62 6.00 -7.67
N LEU A 81 4.91 6.53 -6.68
CA LEU A 81 3.84 7.50 -6.91
C LEU A 81 4.49 8.89 -6.90
N VAL A 82 4.51 9.54 -8.06
CA VAL A 82 5.10 10.89 -8.22
C VAL A 82 3.98 11.90 -8.36
N VAL A 83 3.98 12.91 -7.50
CA VAL A 83 2.95 13.96 -7.46
C VAL A 83 3.58 15.35 -7.52
N PRO A 84 2.92 16.35 -8.11
CA PRO A 84 3.37 17.74 -8.04
C PRO A 84 3.40 18.27 -6.61
N TYR A 85 4.31 19.20 -6.35
CA TYR A 85 4.35 19.95 -5.09
C TYR A 85 3.00 20.63 -4.80
N GLY A 86 2.55 20.57 -3.55
CA GLY A 86 1.29 21.15 -3.09
C GLY A 86 0.04 20.30 -3.40
N THR A 87 0.19 19.12 -4.01
CA THR A 87 -0.94 18.22 -4.29
C THR A 87 -1.61 17.80 -2.98
N LYS A 88 -2.95 17.92 -2.92
CA LYS A 88 -3.75 17.45 -1.80
C LYS A 88 -4.18 16.01 -2.06
N LEU A 89 -3.65 15.09 -1.29
CA LEU A 89 -3.89 13.66 -1.43
C LEU A 89 -4.89 13.18 -0.37
N GLU A 90 -5.78 12.29 -0.79
CA GLU A 90 -6.47 11.37 0.10
C GLU A 90 -5.98 9.96 -0.22
N ILE A 91 -5.46 9.26 0.78
CA ILE A 91 -4.98 7.89 0.66
C ILE A 91 -5.87 7.02 1.52
N VAL A 92 -6.53 6.05 0.90
CA VAL A 92 -7.32 5.03 1.59
C VAL A 92 -6.49 3.75 1.65
N LEU A 93 -6.11 3.37 2.85
CA LEU A 93 -5.39 2.14 3.14
C LEU A 93 -6.41 1.05 3.49
N GLN A 94 -6.45 -0.01 2.70
CA GLN A 94 -7.38 -1.14 2.84
C GLN A 94 -6.60 -2.38 3.25
N ASP A 95 -6.92 -2.96 4.41
CA ASP A 95 -6.45 -4.29 4.81
C ASP A 95 -7.16 -5.38 3.98
N THR A 96 -6.51 -6.53 3.83
CA THR A 96 -7.04 -7.68 3.08
C THR A 96 -7.01 -8.95 3.92
N SER A 97 -7.93 -9.87 3.69
CA SER A 97 -7.95 -11.18 4.37
C SER A 97 -7.10 -12.26 3.67
N PHE A 98 -6.12 -11.86 2.84
CA PHE A 98 -5.38 -12.76 1.94
C PHE A 98 -4.60 -13.89 2.61
N LEU A 99 -4.16 -13.69 3.85
CA LEU A 99 -3.43 -14.69 4.65
C LEU A 99 -4.04 -14.74 6.04
N ASN A 100 -4.18 -13.56 6.62
CA ASN A 100 -4.79 -13.26 7.89
C ASN A 100 -5.24 -11.80 7.83
N VAL A 101 -6.32 -11.47 8.54
CA VAL A 101 -6.62 -10.06 8.84
C VAL A 101 -5.67 -9.58 9.92
N GLU A 102 -5.05 -8.42 9.74
CA GLU A 102 -4.03 -7.91 10.65
C GLU A 102 -4.10 -6.40 10.79
N ASN A 103 -3.62 -5.90 11.93
CA ASN A 103 -3.42 -4.48 12.10
C ASN A 103 -2.08 -4.09 11.48
N HIS A 104 -2.11 -3.25 10.47
CA HIS A 104 -0.90 -2.74 9.84
C HIS A 104 -0.67 -1.27 10.21
N PRO A 105 0.36 -0.93 11.02
CA PRO A 105 0.75 0.44 11.26
C PRO A 105 1.50 0.99 10.04
N ILE A 106 0.86 1.87 9.29
CA ILE A 106 1.43 2.51 8.09
C ILE A 106 2.00 3.87 8.46
N HIS A 107 3.29 4.05 8.18
CA HIS A 107 4.05 5.25 8.44
C HIS A 107 4.40 5.98 7.14
N VAL A 108 4.28 7.31 7.13
CA VAL A 108 4.70 8.17 6.02
C VAL A 108 5.87 9.02 6.48
N HIS A 109 6.98 8.94 5.74
CA HIS A 109 8.14 9.78 5.97
C HIS A 109 7.89 11.18 5.39
N GLY A 110 8.49 12.22 5.98
CA GLY A 110 8.49 13.57 5.42
C GLY A 110 7.23 14.40 5.66
N HIS A 111 6.14 13.77 6.12
CA HIS A 111 4.85 14.41 6.36
C HIS A 111 4.17 13.86 7.62
N ASN A 112 3.44 14.72 8.31
CA ASN A 112 2.28 14.31 9.07
C ASN A 112 1.05 14.31 8.15
N PHE A 113 -0.01 13.64 8.59
CA PHE A 113 -1.28 13.56 7.90
C PHE A 113 -2.46 13.57 8.86
N PHE A 114 -3.63 13.94 8.34
CA PHE A 114 -4.88 13.88 9.10
C PHE A 114 -5.57 12.54 8.87
N VAL A 115 -5.90 11.81 9.93
CA VAL A 115 -6.73 10.61 9.83
C VAL A 115 -8.19 11.02 9.83
N VAL A 116 -8.81 11.05 8.65
CA VAL A 116 -10.18 11.57 8.47
C VAL A 116 -11.26 10.51 8.65
N GLY A 117 -10.91 9.23 8.50
CA GLY A 117 -11.88 8.14 8.67
C GLY A 117 -11.21 6.80 8.90
N ARG A 118 -11.94 5.89 9.55
CA ARG A 118 -11.60 4.46 9.68
C ARG A 118 -12.88 3.66 9.71
N GLY A 119 -12.79 2.42 9.25
CA GLY A 119 -13.91 1.48 9.29
C GLY A 119 -13.45 0.04 9.22
N PHE A 120 -14.39 -0.88 9.37
CA PHE A 120 -14.20 -2.30 9.12
C PHE A 120 -14.85 -2.67 7.78
N GLY A 121 -14.42 -3.80 7.20
CA GLY A 121 -14.84 -4.25 5.89
C GLY A 121 -14.15 -3.51 4.75
N ASN A 122 -14.79 -3.54 3.58
CA ASN A 122 -14.29 -2.84 2.39
C ASN A 122 -14.75 -1.39 2.41
N PHE A 123 -13.84 -0.47 2.10
CA PHE A 123 -14.17 0.95 1.94
C PHE A 123 -15.20 1.18 0.83
N ASP A 124 -16.26 1.91 1.13
CA ASP A 124 -17.30 2.35 0.20
C ASP A 124 -17.11 3.84 -0.10
N ALA A 125 -16.47 4.14 -1.25
CA ALA A 125 -16.19 5.50 -1.69
C ALA A 125 -17.43 6.39 -1.86
N ALA A 126 -18.64 5.82 -1.95
CA ALA A 126 -19.89 6.59 -2.07
C ALA A 126 -20.56 6.89 -0.70
N LYS A 127 -20.19 6.15 0.35
CA LYS A 127 -20.83 6.25 1.68
C LYS A 127 -19.86 6.73 2.76
N ASP A 128 -18.71 6.10 2.88
CA ASP A 128 -17.78 6.33 3.99
C ASP A 128 -17.25 7.77 4.07
N PRO A 129 -16.93 8.47 2.96
CA PRO A 129 -16.52 9.87 3.02
C PRO A 129 -17.54 10.82 3.68
N LYS A 130 -18.82 10.46 3.69
CA LYS A 130 -19.88 11.25 4.36
C LYS A 130 -19.76 11.24 5.88
N HIS A 131 -18.99 10.31 6.42
CA HIS A 131 -18.76 10.13 7.85
C HIS A 131 -17.35 10.56 8.28
N TYR A 132 -16.57 11.17 7.38
CA TYR A 132 -15.24 11.65 7.73
C TYR A 132 -15.28 12.75 8.78
N ASN A 133 -14.35 12.69 9.72
CA ASN A 133 -14.02 13.83 10.55
C ASN A 133 -13.20 14.83 9.72
N VAL A 134 -13.85 15.92 9.32
CA VAL A 134 -13.23 17.03 8.58
C VAL A 134 -13.17 18.32 9.42
N VAL A 135 -13.46 18.23 10.72
CA VAL A 135 -13.46 19.37 11.64
C VAL A 135 -12.19 19.36 12.49
N ASP A 136 -11.90 18.25 13.14
CA ASP A 136 -10.76 18.09 14.06
C ASP A 136 -10.08 16.70 13.97
N PRO A 137 -9.76 16.19 12.76
CA PRO A 137 -9.12 14.88 12.62
C PRO A 137 -7.74 14.88 13.31
N PRO A 138 -7.35 13.77 13.96
CA PRO A 138 -6.04 13.67 14.58
C PRO A 138 -4.93 13.71 13.51
N GLU A 139 -3.96 14.59 13.74
CA GLU A 139 -2.72 14.67 12.97
C GLU A 139 -1.69 13.65 13.50
N ARG A 140 -1.14 12.81 12.62
CA ARG A 140 -0.20 11.73 12.94
C ARG A 140 0.79 11.52 11.78
N ASN A 141 1.89 10.82 12.04
CA ASN A 141 2.78 10.29 11.00
C ASN A 141 2.60 8.78 10.76
N THR A 142 1.84 8.11 11.64
CA THR A 142 1.59 6.67 11.60
C THR A 142 0.12 6.40 11.90
N VAL A 143 -0.52 5.56 11.10
CA VAL A 143 -1.91 5.14 11.27
C VAL A 143 -2.00 3.63 11.32
N ALA A 144 -2.65 3.12 12.35
CA ALA A 144 -3.04 1.72 12.42
C ALA A 144 -4.25 1.49 11.51
N VAL A 145 -4.07 0.71 10.44
CA VAL A 145 -5.19 0.22 9.62
C VAL A 145 -5.90 -0.88 10.42
N PRO A 146 -7.23 -0.79 10.65
CA PRO A 146 -7.95 -1.82 11.40
C PRO A 146 -7.84 -3.20 10.75
N MET A 147 -7.83 -4.26 11.58
CA MET A 147 -7.88 -5.65 11.10
C MET A 147 -9.14 -5.86 10.25
N GLY A 148 -8.97 -6.30 9.01
CA GLY A 148 -10.06 -6.49 8.05
C GLY A 148 -10.85 -5.20 7.81
N GLY A 149 -10.16 -4.06 7.72
CA GLY A 149 -10.79 -2.75 7.59
C GLY A 149 -9.97 -1.76 6.77
N TRP A 150 -10.28 -0.48 6.94
CA TRP A 150 -9.65 0.59 6.19
C TRP A 150 -9.40 1.83 7.05
N ALA A 151 -8.43 2.64 6.63
CA ALA A 151 -8.17 3.96 7.16
C ALA A 151 -7.96 4.97 6.02
N ALA A 152 -8.60 6.12 6.11
CA ALA A 152 -8.44 7.22 5.16
C ALA A 152 -7.62 8.34 5.81
N ILE A 153 -6.56 8.76 5.12
CA ILE A 153 -5.68 9.85 5.54
C ILE A 153 -5.64 10.94 4.47
N ARG A 154 -5.47 12.20 4.88
CA ARG A 154 -5.24 13.33 3.97
C ARG A 154 -3.89 13.98 4.22
N ILE A 155 -3.16 14.24 3.14
CA ILE A 155 -1.80 14.78 3.14
C ILE A 155 -1.70 15.93 2.13
N ASN A 156 -1.00 17.00 2.46
CA ASN A 156 -0.51 17.96 1.47
C ASN A 156 0.92 17.56 1.09
N ALA A 157 1.19 17.29 -0.19
CA ALA A 157 2.51 16.92 -0.67
C ALA A 157 3.40 18.17 -0.83
N ASP A 158 3.82 18.76 0.29
CA ASP A 158 4.53 20.05 0.35
C ASP A 158 6.01 19.94 0.82
N ASN A 159 6.59 18.74 0.69
CA ASN A 159 8.00 18.42 0.93
C ASN A 159 8.51 17.51 -0.20
#